data_AF-A0A350C4R0-F1
#
_entry.id   AF-A0A350C4R0-F1
#
_cell.length_a   1.000
_cell.length_b   1.000
_cell.length_c   1.000
_cell.angle_alpha   90.00
_cell.angle_beta   90.00
_cell.angle_gamma   90.00
#
_symmetry.space_group_name_H-M   'P 1'
#
loop_
_entity.id
_entity.type
_entity.pdbx_description
1 polymer ?
#
loop_
_entity_poly.entity_id
_entity_poly.type
_entity_poly.pdbx_seq_one_letter_code
_entity_poly.pdbx_strand_id
1 'polypeptide(L)'
;GLQQKLFSKFRITTNGGQCISCGNCSTYCEMGIDVRSYAQKGQNIVRASCVGCGICSAVCPRGVLRLENGSEDIFSKTDEYKAIHISNEGVKIDLLR
;
A
#
# COMPACT_ATOMS: atom_id res chain seq x y z
N GLY A 1 -16.40 -10.81 7.52
CA GLY A 1 -17.72 -11.34 7.09
C GLY A 1 -18.00 -11.00 5.63
N LEU A 2 -19.02 -11.59 5.01
CA LEU A 2 -19.39 -11.36 3.61
C LEU A 2 -19.71 -9.87 3.35
N GLN A 3 -20.41 -9.20 4.27
CA GLN A 3 -20.73 -7.77 4.21
C GLN A 3 -19.49 -6.88 4.05
N GLN A 4 -18.38 -7.19 4.74
CA GLN A 4 -17.14 -6.41 4.63
C GLN A 4 -16.52 -6.48 3.22
N LYS A 5 -16.69 -7.59 2.50
CA LYS A 5 -16.14 -7.73 1.14
C LYS A 5 -16.98 -6.98 0.10
N LEU A 6 -18.30 -6.91 0.29
CA LEU A 6 -19.21 -6.21 -0.62
C LEU A 6 -19.17 -4.68 -0.44
N PHE A 7 -19.19 -4.19 0.80
CA PHE A 7 -19.30 -2.76 1.10
C PHE A 7 -17.96 -2.03 1.26
N SER A 8 -16.82 -2.71 1.10
CA SER A 8 -15.52 -2.04 1.12
C SER A 8 -15.34 -1.17 -0.12
N LYS A 9 -15.20 0.15 0.08
CA LYS A 9 -14.89 1.09 -1.00
C LYS A 9 -13.47 0.87 -1.53
N PHE A 10 -12.52 0.81 -0.61
CA PHE A 10 -11.09 0.68 -0.90
C PHE A 10 -10.67 -0.79 -0.96
N ARG A 11 -9.73 -1.09 -1.84
CA ARG A 11 -9.16 -2.43 -2.02
C ARG A 11 -7.67 -2.28 -2.21
N ILE A 12 -6.88 -3.06 -1.47
CA ILE A 12 -5.44 -3.16 -1.74
C ILE A 12 -5.23 -4.48 -2.47
N THR A 13 -4.78 -4.39 -3.71
CA THR A 13 -4.37 -5.54 -4.51
C THR A 13 -2.92 -5.88 -4.21
N THR A 14 -2.57 -7.16 -4.36
CA THR A 14 -1.21 -7.66 -4.14
C THR A 14 -0.72 -8.42 -5.36
N ASN A 15 0.50 -8.11 -5.79
CA ASN A 15 1.24 -8.94 -6.73
C ASN A 15 2.01 -10.00 -5.92
N GLY A 16 1.30 -11.07 -5.53
CA GLY A 16 1.84 -12.13 -4.68
C GLY A 16 3.16 -12.68 -5.23
N GLY A 17 4.10 -12.99 -4.34
CA GLY A 17 5.40 -13.60 -4.71
C GLY A 17 6.63 -12.69 -4.56
N GLN A 18 6.45 -11.37 -4.42
CA GLN A 18 7.58 -10.43 -4.23
C GLN A 18 7.71 -9.90 -2.79
N CYS A 19 6.81 -10.32 -1.89
CA CYS A 19 6.83 -9.88 -0.49
C CYS A 19 8.01 -10.49 0.28
N ILE A 20 8.95 -9.64 0.71
CA ILE A 20 10.11 -10.04 1.53
C ILE A 20 9.85 -10.00 3.03
N SER A 21 8.60 -9.83 3.45
CA SER A 21 8.22 -9.89 4.87
C SER A 21 8.83 -8.79 5.75
N CYS A 22 9.19 -7.63 5.18
CA CYS A 22 9.81 -6.52 5.91
C CYS A 22 8.90 -5.87 6.96
N GLY A 23 7.57 -5.95 6.81
CA GLY A 23 6.61 -5.52 7.83
C GLY A 23 6.29 -4.02 7.88
N ASN A 24 6.93 -3.19 7.05
CA ASN A 24 6.63 -1.75 6.98
C ASN A 24 5.13 -1.48 6.75
N CYS A 25 4.50 -2.23 5.85
CA CYS A 25 3.09 -2.05 5.51
C CYS A 25 2.12 -2.29 6.68
N SER A 26 2.41 -3.24 7.59
CA SER A 26 1.61 -3.44 8.81
C SER A 26 1.96 -2.40 9.88
N THR A 27 3.23 -2.01 9.98
CA THR A 27 3.71 -1.05 10.99
C THR A 27 3.11 0.34 10.80
N TYR A 28 3.02 0.80 9.55
CA TYR A 28 2.43 2.10 9.20
C TYR A 28 0.91 2.07 9.04
N CYS A 29 0.26 0.93 9.29
CA CYS A 29 -1.19 0.83 9.15
C CYS A 29 -1.88 1.21 10.47
N GLU A 30 -2.30 2.47 10.56
CA GLU A 30 -3.03 3.01 11.73
C GLU A 30 -4.37 2.29 11.99
N MET A 31 -4.94 1.64 10.97
CA MET A 31 -6.16 0.86 11.08
C MET A 31 -5.95 -0.55 11.67
N GLY A 32 -4.72 -0.90 12.06
CA GLY A 32 -4.37 -2.19 12.69
C GLY A 32 -4.51 -3.39 11.77
N ILE A 33 -4.54 -3.18 10.45
CA ILE A 33 -4.60 -4.28 9.47
C ILE A 33 -3.20 -4.88 9.37
N ASP A 34 -3.07 -6.19 9.61
CA ASP A 34 -1.84 -6.91 9.33
C ASP A 34 -1.61 -7.13 7.82
N VAL A 35 -1.32 -6.04 7.11
CA VAL A 35 -1.11 -5.98 5.65
C VAL A 35 -0.02 -6.95 5.19
N ARG A 36 1.05 -7.14 5.98
CA ARG A 36 2.14 -8.08 5.71
C ARG A 36 1.62 -9.51 5.50
N SER A 37 0.76 -10.02 6.38
CA SER A 37 0.24 -11.38 6.25
C SER A 37 -0.56 -11.57 4.96
N TYR A 38 -1.32 -10.55 4.56
CA TYR A 38 -2.04 -10.54 3.28
C TYR A 38 -1.08 -10.56 2.08
N ALA A 39 -0.05 -9.71 2.10
CA ALA A 39 0.96 -9.63 1.05
C ALA A 39 1.74 -10.95 0.90
N GLN A 40 2.14 -11.58 2.01
CA GLN A 40 2.83 -12.88 2.03
C GLN A 40 1.97 -13.98 1.42
N LYS A 41 0.66 -13.97 1.69
CA LYS A 41 -0.30 -14.95 1.16
C LYS A 41 -0.77 -14.65 -0.27
N GLY A 42 -0.35 -13.51 -0.85
CA GLY A 42 -0.87 -13.05 -2.14
C GLY A 42 -2.38 -12.79 -2.10
N GLN A 43 -2.93 -12.43 -0.94
CA GLN A 43 -4.36 -12.17 -0.77
C GLN A 43 -4.67 -10.68 -0.81
N ASN A 44 -5.65 -10.30 -1.64
CA ASN A 44 -6.13 -8.93 -1.70
C ASN A 44 -6.81 -8.54 -0.37
N ILE A 45 -6.60 -7.29 0.04
CA ILE A 45 -7.18 -6.73 1.25
C ILE A 45 -8.47 -6.02 0.87
N VAL A 46 -9.58 -6.67 1.20
CA VAL A 46 -10.93 -6.11 1.05
C VAL A 46 -11.56 -6.05 2.42
N ARG A 47 -11.35 -4.94 3.12
CA ARG A 47 -11.83 -4.71 4.48
C ARG A 47 -12.41 -3.32 4.59
N ALA A 48 -13.60 -3.23 5.18
CA ALA A 48 -14.24 -1.96 5.52
C ALA A 48 -13.41 -1.09 6.48
N SER A 49 -12.46 -1.67 7.23
CA SER A 49 -11.53 -0.92 8.08
C SER A 49 -10.41 -0.21 7.30
N CYS A 50 -10.18 -0.56 6.03
CA CYS A 50 -9.22 0.15 5.20
C CYS A 50 -9.84 1.47 4.74
N VAL A 51 -9.30 2.59 5.22
CA VAL A 51 -9.73 3.95 4.84
C VAL A 51 -9.11 4.44 3.52
N GLY A 52 -8.21 3.64 2.93
CA GLY A 52 -7.56 3.99 1.66
C GLY A 52 -6.47 5.06 1.77
N CYS A 53 -5.71 5.13 2.87
CA CYS A 53 -4.64 6.13 3.02
C CYS A 53 -3.45 5.94 2.05
N GLY A 54 -3.24 4.74 1.50
CA GLY A 54 -2.20 4.45 0.51
C GLY A 54 -0.76 4.33 1.04
N ILE A 55 -0.53 4.58 2.33
CA ILE A 55 0.81 4.50 2.94
C ILE A 55 1.42 3.10 2.78
N CYS A 56 0.63 2.05 2.98
CA CYS A 56 1.10 0.67 2.85
C CYS A 56 1.67 0.33 1.45
N SER A 57 1.13 0.93 0.39
CA SER A 57 1.66 0.78 -0.98
C SER A 57 2.92 1.61 -1.20
N ALA A 58 2.99 2.81 -0.62
CA ALA A 58 4.13 3.71 -0.76
C ALA A 58 5.38 3.20 -0.02
N VAL A 59 5.23 2.72 1.22
CA VAL A 59 6.34 2.23 2.04
C VAL A 59 6.79 0.81 1.68
N CYS A 60 6.10 0.14 0.75
CA CYS A 60 6.47 -1.20 0.33
C CYS A 60 7.68 -1.13 -0.63
N PRO A 61 8.89 -1.52 -0.20
CA PRO A 61 10.11 -1.31 -0.99
C PRO A 61 10.13 -2.15 -2.28
N ARG A 62 9.33 -3.23 -2.32
CA ARG A 62 9.17 -4.11 -3.47
C ARG A 62 8.01 -3.71 -4.40
N GLY A 63 7.19 -2.72 -4.03
CA GLY A 63 5.99 -2.36 -4.80
C GLY A 63 4.94 -3.47 -4.92
N VAL A 64 4.86 -4.39 -3.95
CA VAL A 64 3.93 -5.55 -3.97
C VAL A 64 2.47 -5.12 -3.90
N LEU A 65 2.19 -4.03 -3.19
CA LEU A 65 0.85 -3.59 -2.82
C LEU A 65 0.43 -2.41 -3.69
N ARG A 66 -0.80 -2.43 -4.16
CA ARG A 66 -1.41 -1.33 -4.93
C ARG A 66 -2.77 -0.99 -4.36
N LEU A 67 -3.00 0.29 -4.09
CA LEU A 67 -4.31 0.77 -3.68
C LEU A 67 -5.17 0.99 -4.92
N GLU A 68 -6.31 0.30 -4.98
CA GLU A 68 -7.35 0.49 -5.99
C GLU A 68 -8.44 1.41 -5.43
N ASN A 69 -9.09 2.17 -6.32
CA ASN A 69 -10.14 3.15 -5.99
C ASN A 69 -9.67 4.30 -5.07
N GLY A 70 -8.38 4.62 -5.11
CA GLY A 70 -7.85 5.84 -4.51
C GLY A 70 -8.17 7.08 -5.37
N SER A 71 -8.33 8.26 -4.75
CA SER A 71 -8.33 9.51 -5.51
C SER A 71 -6.93 9.80 -6.06
N GLU A 72 -6.83 10.56 -7.15
CA GLU A 72 -5.54 10.95 -7.76
C GLU A 72 -4.62 11.63 -6.73
N ASP A 73 -5.22 12.40 -5.82
CA ASP A 73 -4.56 13.09 -4.71
C ASP A 73 -3.85 12.15 -3.71
N ILE A 74 -4.10 10.85 -3.70
CA ILE A 74 -3.39 9.90 -2.83
C ILE A 74 -1.95 9.69 -3.32
N PHE A 75 -1.73 9.70 -4.63
CA PHE A 75 -0.38 9.49 -5.18
C PHE A 75 0.55 10.67 -4.92
N SER A 76 0.00 11.89 -4.84
CA SER A 76 0.72 13.10 -4.44
C SER A 76 0.91 13.18 -2.92
N LYS A 77 -0.07 12.76 -2.11
CA LYS A 77 0.08 12.71 -0.64
C LYS A 77 1.06 11.66 -0.14
N THR A 78 1.22 10.57 -0.88
CA THR A 78 2.14 9.48 -0.50
C THR A 78 3.56 9.68 -1.02
N ASP A 79 3.82 10.77 -1.76
CA ASP A 79 5.12 11.03 -2.37
C ASP A 79 6.22 11.14 -1.31
N GLU A 80 5.94 11.80 -0.18
CA GLU A 80 6.88 11.91 0.96
C GLU A 80 7.31 10.57 1.58
N TYR A 81 6.62 9.47 1.27
CA TYR A 81 6.92 8.13 1.79
C TYR A 81 7.59 7.23 0.76
N LYS A 82 7.76 7.69 -0.49
CA LYS A 82 8.46 6.93 -1.53
C LYS A 82 9.95 7.21 -1.45
N ALA A 83 10.76 6.17 -1.60
CA ALA A 83 12.22 6.33 -1.69
C ALA A 83 12.68 6.80 -3.09
N ILE A 84 11.83 6.65 -4.11
CA ILE A 84 12.19 6.89 -5.52
C ILE A 84 11.06 7.68 -6.18
N HIS A 85 11.40 8.84 -6.74
CA HIS A 85 10.52 9.69 -7.54
C HIS A 85 10.98 9.66 -8.99
N ILE A 86 10.14 9.16 -9.89
CA ILE A 86 10.43 9.04 -11.32
C ILE A 86 9.59 10.10 -12.04
N SER A 87 10.26 11.01 -12.75
CA SER A 87 9.64 12.05 -13.57
C SER A 87 10.33 12.14 -14.93
N ASN A 88 9.72 12.83 -15.89
CA ASN A 88 10.34 13.06 -17.21
C ASN A 88 11.63 13.89 -17.13
N GLU A 89 11.86 14.57 -16.00
CA GLU A 89 13.04 15.40 -15.72
C GLU A 89 14.18 14.60 -15.05
N GLY A 90 13.92 13.35 -14.65
CA GLY A 90 14.91 12.47 -14.03
C GLY A 90 14.35 11.60 -12.91
N VAL A 91 15.23 10.75 -12.37
CA VAL A 91 14.98 9.89 -11.20
C VAL A 91 15.61 10.53 -9.97
N LYS A 92 14.81 10.91 -8.98
CA LYS A 92 15.29 11.38 -7.67
C LYS A 92 15.15 10.24 -6.66
N ILE A 93 16.22 9.99 -5.91
CA ILE A 93 16.23 9.01 -4.82
C ILE A 93 16.43 9.78 -3.53
N ASP A 94 15.42 9.79 -2.68
CA ASP A 94 15.50 10.40 -1.36
C ASP A 94 16.21 9.42 -0.42
N LEU A 95 17.55 9.50 -0.43
CA LEU A 95 18.45 8.58 0.27
C LEU A 95 18.48 8.77 1.79
N LEU A 96 17.78 9.76 2.36
CA LEU A 96 17.89 10.10 3.78
C LEU A 96 16.58 10.65 4.35
N ARG A 97 16.05 9.97 5.37
CA ARG A 97 15.86 10.60 6.68
C ARG A 97 16.94 10.06 7.61
#